data_AF-A0A671UHM0-F1
#
_entry.id   AF-A0A671UHM0-F1
#
_cell.length_a   1.000
_cell.length_b   1.000
_cell.length_c   1.000
_cell.angle_alpha   90.00
_cell.angle_beta   90.00
_cell.angle_gamma   90.00
#
_symmetry.space_group_name_H-M   'P 1'
#
loop_
_entity.id
_entity.type
_entity.pdbx_description
1 polymer ?
#
loop_
_entity_poly.entity_id
_entity_poly.type
_entity_poly.pdbx_seq_one_letter_code
_entity_poly.pdbx_strand_id
1 'polypeptide(L)'
;MNHTPSPHLSEGGKSAGGGLLCSLGLGPDRGICSPDSLTHTPSPTGGTPSSSPPLLLSPGLGGLGLGSLGAMGEGAGADWESREELRLRELEEARARAAQMEKTMRWWSDCTANWREKWSKVRAERNRARDEVRQLRQRLDTLTKELTSVRRERQELASENETLRQETLHGNHAAPPLPVTSPSSSPAHPHGASSSSSSSIPPSSPASSSSSSQIPTDNKLDGVGEGPPGSPEPEPVRDVDMERQKMGQQKDMEVLDSVLSSRGPEGDPGDWEGHSGGNLASSRSSSGLSRQERSRQLWEDISTVEEGSSKLNALQLRLDESQKVLLKEREDKFALSKSIERLETELSQWKLKYEELSKTKQEALKQLNLLKEMHQDELGRISEDLEDELGARTSMDKKLAELRAEMERLQVENAAEWGRRERLETEKLALERDNKKLRAQAEDLEEQLAKRRRQAASALDIDLKAIQSELFERNKEYDQESVGRVGGQTLLQELADLRHIHSKLKKQFQEKTAELSHANRRVESHEAEVKKLRLRVEELKKELGQAEDELDESHNQTRKLQRSLDEQVEQTENLQVQLEHLQSRLRRQQHNPGLFGKMRTARFSAENQDGPASDMDEEDEELQLQIP
;
A
#
# COMPACT_ATOMS: atom_id res chain seq x y z
N MET A 1 -68.07 22.15 4.46
CA MET A 1 -68.23 22.85 5.74
C MET A 1 -67.39 24.11 5.71
N ASN A 2 -68.05 25.23 5.98
CA ASN A 2 -67.50 26.58 6.05
C ASN A 2 -66.49 26.72 7.20
N HIS A 3 -65.46 27.56 7.02
CA HIS A 3 -65.32 28.88 7.66
C HIS A 3 -63.87 29.41 7.50
N THR A 4 -63.66 30.27 6.49
CA THR A 4 -62.79 31.47 6.54
C THR A 4 -63.50 32.59 7.37
N PRO A 5 -62.96 33.82 7.66
CA PRO A 5 -61.78 34.58 7.15
C PRO A 5 -60.92 35.32 8.27
N SER A 6 -59.64 35.75 8.08
CA SER A 6 -59.02 36.96 7.42
C SER A 6 -59.17 38.31 8.21
N PRO A 7 -58.53 39.48 7.89
CA PRO A 7 -57.38 39.84 7.00
C PRO A 7 -56.44 40.98 7.54
N HIS A 8 -55.30 41.29 6.87
CA HIS A 8 -54.96 42.66 6.36
C HIS A 8 -53.62 42.77 5.56
N LEU A 9 -53.79 42.87 4.23
CA LEU A 9 -53.28 43.85 3.24
C LEU A 9 -51.79 44.29 3.10
N SER A 10 -51.25 43.93 1.92
CA SER A 10 -50.82 44.78 0.78
C SER A 10 -49.44 45.47 0.69
N GLU A 11 -48.81 45.13 -0.46
CA GLU A 11 -48.08 45.94 -1.44
C GLU A 11 -46.70 46.57 -1.14
N GLY A 12 -45.81 46.44 -2.13
CA GLY A 12 -44.78 47.45 -2.40
C GLY A 12 -43.43 46.91 -2.85
N GLY A 13 -43.29 46.53 -4.12
CA GLY A 13 -42.00 46.46 -4.80
C GLY A 13 -41.76 47.67 -5.68
N LYS A 14 -40.51 48.19 -5.70
CA LYS A 14 -39.72 48.69 -6.86
C LYS A 14 -38.81 49.89 -6.53
N SER A 15 -37.51 49.64 -6.68
CA SER A 15 -36.53 50.33 -7.55
C SER A 15 -36.23 51.84 -7.45
N ALA A 16 -34.92 52.08 -7.29
CA ALA A 16 -34.04 53.04 -7.98
C ALA A 16 -33.99 54.53 -7.58
N GLY A 17 -32.75 55.02 -7.41
CA GLY A 17 -32.38 56.40 -7.82
C GLY A 17 -31.32 57.12 -6.98
N GLY A 18 -30.04 57.00 -7.36
CA GLY A 18 -29.09 58.12 -7.52
C GLY A 18 -28.43 58.80 -6.31
N GLY A 19 -27.11 59.04 -6.41
CA GLY A 19 -26.42 60.09 -5.65
C GLY A 19 -24.92 59.86 -5.39
N LEU A 20 -24.07 60.35 -6.29
CA LEU A 20 -22.62 60.54 -6.11
C LEU A 20 -22.35 61.70 -5.13
N LEU A 21 -21.27 61.62 -4.33
CA LEU A 21 -20.20 62.66 -4.20
C LEU A 21 -19.16 62.35 -3.09
N CYS A 22 -17.90 62.37 -3.52
CA CYS A 22 -16.61 62.73 -2.89
C CYS A 22 -16.41 62.75 -1.36
N SER A 23 -15.29 62.17 -0.88
CA SER A 23 -14.09 62.93 -0.46
C SER A 23 -12.96 62.04 0.10
N LEU A 24 -11.72 62.36 -0.32
CA LEU A 24 -10.45 61.82 0.16
C LEU A 24 -10.08 62.39 1.54
N GLY A 25 -9.37 61.62 2.37
CA GLY A 25 -8.74 62.11 3.61
C GLY A 25 -7.66 61.15 4.13
N LEU A 26 -6.41 61.59 4.07
CA LEU A 26 -5.21 60.92 4.60
C LEU A 26 -4.98 61.30 6.08
N GLY A 27 -4.84 60.31 6.98
CA GLY A 27 -4.10 60.29 8.27
C GLY A 27 -4.39 61.36 9.36
N PRO A 28 -3.81 61.29 10.59
CA PRO A 28 -2.82 60.34 11.12
C PRO A 28 -3.14 59.77 12.54
N ASP A 29 -2.26 58.86 12.99
CA ASP A 29 -2.02 58.28 14.33
C ASP A 29 -2.71 58.87 15.58
N ARG A 30 -3.27 57.96 16.41
CA ARG A 30 -3.01 57.88 17.88
C ARG A 30 -3.72 56.69 18.53
N GLY A 31 -2.98 55.93 19.34
CA GLY A 31 -3.53 55.39 20.59
C GLY A 31 -3.60 53.88 20.73
N ILE A 32 -2.46 53.31 21.10
CA ILE A 32 -2.31 51.99 21.71
C ILE A 32 -3.13 51.95 23.03
N CYS A 33 -3.95 50.92 23.22
CA CYS A 33 -4.40 50.44 24.53
C CYS A 33 -4.61 48.92 24.47
N SER A 34 -3.74 48.18 25.17
CA SER A 34 -3.97 46.79 25.57
C SER A 34 -5.24 46.68 26.43
N PRO A 35 -5.80 45.47 26.51
CA PRO A 35 -5.96 44.89 27.83
C PRO A 35 -5.45 43.44 27.88
N ASP A 36 -4.44 43.23 28.71
CA ASP A 36 -4.22 41.95 29.38
C ASP A 36 -5.42 41.66 30.29
N SER A 37 -5.93 40.42 30.26
CA SER A 37 -6.27 39.66 31.47
C SER A 37 -6.84 38.27 31.15
N LEU A 38 -6.12 37.27 31.68
CA LEU A 38 -6.60 35.98 32.20
C LEU A 38 -7.00 34.89 31.18
N THR A 39 -6.09 33.95 30.97
CA THR A 39 -6.32 32.56 31.41
C THR A 39 -4.98 31.83 31.53
N HIS A 40 -4.66 31.43 32.76
CA HIS A 40 -3.56 30.56 33.10
C HIS A 40 -3.80 29.17 32.47
N THR A 41 -2.84 28.65 31.73
CA THR A 41 -2.71 27.21 31.47
C THR A 41 -1.28 26.80 31.84
N PRO A 42 -1.08 25.79 32.70
CA PRO A 42 0.26 25.45 33.17
C PRO A 42 1.00 24.64 32.10
N SER A 43 2.27 24.98 31.89
CA SER A 43 3.24 24.14 31.20
C SER A 43 3.53 22.88 32.02
N PRO A 44 3.58 21.68 31.42
CA PRO A 44 4.20 20.54 32.08
C PRO A 44 5.71 20.70 31.99
N THR A 45 6.32 20.83 33.16
CA THR A 45 7.77 20.68 33.34
C THR A 45 8.05 19.20 33.52
N GLY A 46 9.01 18.65 32.79
CA GLY A 46 9.73 17.44 33.21
C GLY A 46 9.40 16.14 32.49
N GLY A 47 10.46 15.57 31.89
CA GLY A 47 10.66 14.12 31.84
C GLY A 47 10.21 13.43 30.55
N THR A 48 11.14 13.26 29.62
CA THR A 48 11.13 12.14 28.66
C THR A 48 11.08 10.80 29.42
N PRO A 49 10.13 9.89 29.17
CA PRO A 49 10.30 8.48 29.48
C PRO A 49 10.88 7.77 28.25
N SER A 50 12.14 7.39 28.38
CA SER A 50 12.85 6.46 27.52
C SER A 50 12.24 5.05 27.63
N SER A 51 12.05 4.42 26.46
CA SER A 51 12.31 3.01 26.12
C SER A 51 11.80 1.86 27.00
N SER A 52 10.98 1.02 26.34
CA SER A 52 10.88 -0.44 26.46
C SER A 52 10.30 -1.08 27.74
N PRO A 53 9.35 -2.03 27.62
CA PRO A 53 9.00 -2.91 28.73
C PRO A 53 10.13 -3.92 29.00
N PRO A 54 10.38 -4.32 30.27
CA PRO A 54 11.37 -5.34 30.58
C PRO A 54 10.84 -6.71 30.14
N LEU A 55 11.66 -7.46 29.41
CA LEU A 55 11.43 -8.88 29.15
C LEU A 55 11.50 -9.62 30.49
N LEU A 56 10.35 -10.06 31.00
CA LEU A 56 10.31 -11.02 32.10
C LEU A 56 10.59 -12.42 31.53
N LEU A 57 11.80 -12.90 31.80
CA LEU A 57 12.21 -14.29 31.65
C LEU A 57 11.25 -15.20 32.44
N SER A 58 10.62 -16.14 31.75
CA SER A 58 9.90 -17.25 32.37
C SER A 58 10.86 -18.12 33.20
N PRO A 59 10.50 -18.54 34.43
CA PRO A 59 11.28 -19.55 35.15
C PRO A 59 11.24 -20.88 34.42
N GLY A 60 12.43 -21.43 34.14
CA GLY A 60 12.63 -22.67 33.43
C GLY A 60 11.98 -23.88 34.10
N LEU A 61 11.34 -24.69 33.27
CA LEU A 61 10.84 -26.02 33.61
C LEU A 61 12.04 -26.99 33.67
N GLY A 62 12.72 -27.03 34.82
CA GLY A 62 13.75 -28.03 35.14
C GLY A 62 13.17 -29.15 35.97
N GLY A 63 13.14 -30.38 35.43
CA GLY A 63 12.61 -31.55 36.10
C GLY A 63 13.50 -32.11 37.21
N LEU A 64 12.87 -32.57 38.29
CA LEU A 64 13.24 -33.64 39.25
C LEU A 64 11.89 -33.99 39.93
N GLY A 65 11.49 -35.19 40.28
CA GLY A 65 12.10 -36.50 40.44
C GLY A 65 11.07 -37.31 41.23
N LEU A 66 11.00 -38.61 40.95
CA LEU A 66 10.06 -39.57 41.55
C LEU A 66 10.15 -39.56 43.09
N GLY A 67 9.01 -39.51 43.78
CA GLY A 67 8.85 -40.06 45.15
C GLY A 67 8.37 -39.09 46.22
N SER A 68 7.13 -39.25 46.69
CA SER A 68 6.85 -39.75 48.05
C SER A 68 5.36 -39.74 48.35
N LEU A 69 4.90 -40.90 48.80
CA LEU A 69 3.60 -41.15 49.41
C LEU A 69 3.49 -40.36 50.74
N GLY A 70 2.32 -39.77 51.02
CA GLY A 70 1.85 -39.53 52.39
C GLY A 70 1.89 -38.09 52.91
N ALA A 71 0.73 -37.42 52.87
CA ALA A 71 0.21 -36.57 53.96
C ALA A 71 -1.18 -36.05 53.54
N MET A 72 -2.24 -36.73 54.01
CA MET A 72 -3.60 -36.17 53.96
C MET A 72 -3.78 -35.20 55.12
N GLY A 73 -4.32 -34.01 54.82
CA GLY A 73 -5.15 -33.27 55.77
C GLY A 73 -4.61 -31.94 56.29
N GLU A 74 -4.24 -30.99 55.41
CA GLU A 74 -4.32 -29.53 55.70
C GLU A 74 -4.03 -28.61 54.49
N GLY A 75 -3.70 -29.15 53.31
CA GLY A 75 -3.27 -28.35 52.15
C GLY A 75 -4.36 -27.88 51.18
N ALA A 76 -5.63 -28.25 51.38
CA ALA A 76 -6.66 -27.96 50.38
C ALA A 76 -7.05 -26.47 50.33
N GLY A 77 -7.01 -25.74 51.45
CA GLY A 77 -7.41 -24.32 51.49
C GLY A 77 -6.39 -23.34 50.89
N ALA A 78 -5.09 -23.60 51.09
CA ALA A 78 -4.01 -22.71 50.66
C ALA A 78 -3.77 -22.73 49.13
N ASP A 79 -4.07 -23.87 48.47
CA ASP A 79 -3.99 -24.00 47.01
C ASP A 79 -5.12 -23.22 46.30
N TRP A 80 -6.31 -23.18 46.91
CA TRP A 80 -7.41 -22.35 46.42
C TRP A 80 -7.14 -20.85 46.54
N GLU A 81 -6.60 -20.38 47.68
CA GLU A 81 -6.21 -18.97 47.85
C GLU A 81 -5.10 -18.56 46.87
N SER A 82 -4.09 -19.41 46.66
CA SER A 82 -3.00 -19.15 45.70
C SER A 82 -3.49 -19.08 44.25
N ARG A 83 -4.44 -19.95 43.89
CA ARG A 83 -5.06 -19.96 42.55
C ARG A 83 -6.01 -18.78 42.32
N GLU A 84 -6.74 -18.38 43.35
CA GLU A 84 -7.60 -17.20 43.31
C GLU A 84 -6.77 -15.92 43.24
N GLU A 85 -5.66 -15.83 43.99
CA GLU A 85 -4.69 -14.75 43.89
C GLU A 85 -4.05 -14.66 42.49
N LEU A 86 -3.71 -15.79 41.87
CA LEU A 86 -3.19 -15.80 40.50
C LEU A 86 -4.24 -15.28 39.51
N ARG A 87 -5.51 -15.72 39.65
CA ARG A 87 -6.63 -15.20 38.86
C ARG A 87 -6.85 -13.71 39.02
N LEU A 88 -6.73 -13.20 40.24
CA LEU A 88 -6.84 -11.76 40.53
C LEU A 88 -5.70 -10.97 39.87
N ARG A 89 -4.45 -11.48 39.93
CA ARG A 89 -3.30 -10.87 39.23
C ARG A 89 -3.47 -10.89 37.71
N GLU A 90 -3.93 -12.00 37.14
CA GLU A 90 -4.23 -12.10 35.70
C GLU A 90 -5.33 -11.12 35.28
N LEU A 91 -6.37 -10.96 36.11
CA LEU A 91 -7.44 -9.98 35.88
C LEU A 91 -6.92 -8.53 35.99
N GLU A 92 -6.05 -8.23 36.95
CA GLU A 92 -5.41 -6.93 37.07
C GLU A 92 -4.48 -6.63 35.90
N GLU A 93 -3.72 -7.62 35.43
CA GLU A 93 -2.88 -7.48 34.24
C GLU A 93 -3.72 -7.28 32.98
N ALA A 94 -4.82 -8.01 32.82
CA ALA A 94 -5.77 -7.81 31.73
C ALA A 94 -6.38 -6.40 31.77
N ARG A 95 -6.77 -5.89 32.96
CA ARG A 95 -7.25 -4.51 33.12
C ARG A 95 -6.18 -3.47 32.81
N ALA A 96 -4.93 -3.71 33.21
CA ALA A 96 -3.82 -2.81 32.90
C ALA A 96 -3.55 -2.76 31.39
N ARG A 97 -3.55 -3.91 30.70
CA ARG A 97 -3.43 -3.99 29.24
C ARG A 97 -4.60 -3.28 28.54
N ALA A 98 -5.83 -3.48 29.00
CA ALA A 98 -7.01 -2.80 28.47
C ALA A 98 -6.92 -1.26 28.64
N ALA A 99 -6.49 -0.78 29.81
CA ALA A 99 -6.30 0.65 30.07
C ALA A 99 -5.21 1.26 29.18
N GLN A 100 -4.12 0.52 28.90
CA GLN A 100 -3.08 0.96 27.97
C GLN A 100 -3.57 1.00 26.52
N MET A 101 -4.37 0.00 26.13
CA MET A 101 -5.01 -0.03 24.81
C MET A 101 -5.98 1.16 24.63
N GLU A 102 -6.74 1.50 25.67
CA GLU A 102 -7.60 2.68 25.69
C GLU A 102 -6.84 4.00 25.53
N LYS A 103 -5.68 4.16 26.19
CA LYS A 103 -4.83 5.35 26.01
C LYS A 103 -4.33 5.45 24.58
N THR A 104 -3.92 4.32 24.01
CA THR A 104 -3.44 4.25 22.63
C THR A 104 -4.56 4.60 21.65
N MET A 105 -5.76 4.04 21.84
CA MET A 105 -6.96 4.36 21.05
C MET A 105 -7.34 5.84 21.14
N ARG A 106 -7.31 6.43 22.34
CA ARG A 106 -7.56 7.88 22.52
C ARG A 106 -6.53 8.72 21.78
N TRP A 107 -5.26 8.36 21.87
CA TRP A 107 -4.19 9.06 21.15
C TRP A 107 -4.39 9.02 19.62
N TRP A 108 -4.74 7.85 19.06
CA TRP A 108 -5.07 7.73 17.63
C TRP A 108 -6.31 8.55 17.22
N SER A 109 -7.33 8.58 18.08
CA SER A 109 -8.52 9.41 17.88
C SER A 109 -8.17 10.91 17.86
N ASP A 110 -7.37 11.38 18.81
CA ASP A 110 -6.93 12.77 18.90
C ASP A 110 -6.06 13.16 17.71
N CYS A 111 -5.16 12.27 17.27
CA CYS A 111 -4.35 12.47 16.06
C CYS A 111 -5.25 12.62 14.82
N THR A 112 -6.24 11.74 14.67
CA THR A 112 -7.19 11.79 13.55
C THR A 112 -8.03 13.08 13.58
N ALA A 113 -8.49 13.49 14.77
CA ALA A 113 -9.24 14.74 14.94
C ALA A 113 -8.39 15.96 14.60
N ASN A 114 -7.14 16.02 15.07
CA ASN A 114 -6.20 17.11 14.80
C ASN A 114 -5.90 17.23 13.31
N TRP A 115 -5.67 16.09 12.63
CA TRP A 115 -5.43 16.09 11.19
C TRP A 115 -6.66 16.57 10.42
N ARG A 116 -7.85 16.05 10.75
CA ARG A 116 -9.12 16.53 10.15
C ARG A 116 -9.30 18.03 10.32
N GLU A 117 -9.02 18.57 11.51
CA GLU A 117 -9.14 19.99 11.79
C GLU A 117 -8.14 20.83 10.96
N LYS A 118 -6.86 20.42 10.91
CA LYS A 118 -5.83 21.07 10.08
C LYS A 118 -6.21 21.08 8.60
N TRP A 119 -6.64 19.94 8.06
CA TRP A 119 -7.10 19.85 6.68
C TRP A 119 -8.35 20.69 6.42
N SER A 120 -9.27 20.77 7.38
CA SER A 120 -10.43 21.65 7.27
C SER A 120 -10.02 23.13 7.23
N LYS A 121 -9.06 23.55 8.06
CA LYS A 121 -8.48 24.90 8.05
C LYS A 121 -7.80 25.22 6.71
N VAL A 122 -6.93 24.34 6.23
CA VAL A 122 -6.27 24.51 4.92
C VAL A 122 -7.29 24.60 3.79
N ARG A 123 -8.32 23.74 3.78
CA ARG A 123 -9.41 23.81 2.79
C ARG A 123 -10.19 25.11 2.89
N ALA A 124 -10.48 25.59 4.10
CA ALA A 124 -11.17 26.85 4.33
C ALA A 124 -10.35 28.05 3.84
N GLU A 125 -9.06 28.11 4.17
CA GLU A 125 -8.12 29.14 3.68
C GLU A 125 -8.00 29.13 2.16
N ARG A 126 -7.81 27.95 1.56
CA ARG A 126 -7.80 27.79 0.09
C ARG A 126 -9.10 28.28 -0.54
N ASN A 127 -10.25 27.94 0.03
CA ASN A 127 -11.55 28.39 -0.47
C ASN A 127 -11.71 29.91 -0.32
N ARG A 128 -11.27 30.47 0.81
CA ARG A 128 -11.29 31.91 1.08
C ARG A 128 -10.43 32.67 0.07
N ALA A 129 -9.20 32.22 -0.18
CA ALA A 129 -8.34 32.80 -1.21
C ALA A 129 -8.98 32.72 -2.61
N ARG A 130 -9.65 31.60 -2.94
CA ARG A 130 -10.41 31.49 -4.20
C ARG A 130 -11.57 32.46 -4.26
N ASP A 131 -12.28 32.68 -3.16
CA ASP A 131 -13.38 33.65 -3.06
C ASP A 131 -12.87 35.08 -3.21
N GLU A 132 -11.77 35.42 -2.55
CA GLU A 132 -11.10 36.72 -2.64
C GLU A 132 -10.62 37.00 -4.07
N VAL A 133 -10.00 36.02 -4.74
CA VAL A 133 -9.63 36.15 -6.16
C VAL A 133 -10.86 36.40 -7.02
N ARG A 134 -11.99 35.70 -6.77
CA ARG A 134 -13.25 35.95 -7.50
C ARG A 134 -13.79 37.36 -7.24
N GLN A 135 -13.74 37.84 -5.99
CA GLN A 135 -14.17 39.20 -5.65
C GLN A 135 -13.26 40.25 -6.29
N LEU A 136 -11.94 40.07 -6.28
CA LEU A 136 -10.99 40.98 -6.90
C LEU A 136 -11.17 41.05 -8.42
N ARG A 137 -11.43 39.90 -9.08
CA ARG A 137 -11.77 39.87 -10.50
C ARG A 137 -13.06 40.64 -10.80
N GLN A 138 -14.11 40.43 -10.00
CA GLN A 138 -15.36 41.19 -10.14
C GLN A 138 -15.14 42.70 -9.96
N ARG A 139 -14.34 43.11 -8.97
CA ARG A 139 -13.98 44.53 -8.74
C ARG A 139 -13.16 45.11 -9.89
N LEU A 140 -12.23 44.33 -10.44
CA LEU A 140 -11.47 44.73 -11.62
C LEU A 140 -12.42 44.95 -12.81
N ASP A 141 -13.37 44.05 -13.04
CA ASP A 141 -14.35 44.18 -14.12
C ASP A 141 -15.25 45.41 -13.94
N THR A 142 -15.69 45.72 -12.71
CA THR A 142 -16.48 46.93 -12.44
C THR A 142 -15.66 48.20 -12.68
N LEU A 143 -14.44 48.28 -12.14
CA LEU A 143 -13.57 49.44 -12.35
C LEU A 143 -13.18 49.61 -13.82
N THR A 144 -13.00 48.51 -14.55
CA THR A 144 -12.75 48.54 -15.99
C THR A 144 -13.95 49.12 -16.74
N LYS A 145 -15.17 48.70 -16.39
CA LYS A 145 -16.41 49.27 -16.97
C LYS A 145 -16.54 50.76 -16.66
N GLU A 146 -16.29 51.18 -15.42
CA GLU A 146 -16.30 52.60 -15.03
C GLU A 146 -15.26 53.41 -15.80
N LEU A 147 -14.03 52.90 -15.91
CA LEU A 147 -12.96 53.52 -16.69
C LEU A 147 -13.36 53.68 -18.17
N THR A 148 -14.01 52.68 -18.76
CA THR A 148 -14.53 52.80 -20.13
C THR A 148 -15.69 53.80 -20.23
N SER A 149 -16.52 53.94 -19.19
CA SER A 149 -17.58 54.96 -19.16
C SER A 149 -17.00 56.37 -19.12
N VAL A 150 -16.07 56.63 -18.20
CA VAL A 150 -15.40 57.93 -18.07
C VAL A 150 -14.64 58.27 -19.35
N ARG A 151 -14.03 57.29 -20.03
CA ARG A 151 -13.39 57.53 -21.34
C ARG A 151 -14.39 57.94 -22.42
N ARG A 152 -15.58 57.32 -22.45
CA ARG A 152 -16.67 57.72 -23.35
C ARG A 152 -17.16 59.13 -23.04
N GLU A 153 -17.48 59.41 -21.77
CA GLU A 153 -17.92 60.74 -21.32
C GLU A 153 -16.89 61.82 -21.65
N ARG A 154 -15.60 61.55 -21.46
CA ARG A 154 -14.52 62.46 -21.89
C ARG A 154 -14.51 62.68 -23.39
N GLN A 155 -14.73 61.65 -24.19
CA GLN A 155 -14.77 61.75 -25.65
C GLN A 155 -15.98 62.56 -26.12
N GLU A 156 -17.14 62.35 -25.49
CA GLU A 156 -18.38 63.10 -25.72
C GLU A 156 -18.17 64.59 -25.38
N LEU A 157 -17.66 64.91 -24.19
CA LEU A 157 -17.35 66.30 -23.78
C LEU A 157 -16.29 66.96 -24.66
N ALA A 158 -15.32 66.20 -25.18
CA ALA A 158 -14.33 66.70 -26.12
C ALA A 158 -14.98 67.04 -27.46
N SER A 159 -15.90 66.20 -27.94
CA SER A 159 -16.66 66.46 -29.17
C SER A 159 -17.60 67.68 -29.02
N GLU A 160 -18.27 67.82 -27.87
CA GLU A 160 -19.10 68.99 -27.56
C GLU A 160 -18.26 70.29 -27.45
N ASN A 161 -17.07 70.22 -26.86
CA ASN A 161 -16.15 71.37 -26.83
C ASN A 161 -15.69 71.78 -28.23
N GLU A 162 -15.46 70.81 -29.10
CA GLU A 162 -15.06 71.07 -30.49
C GLU A 162 -16.21 71.71 -31.28
N THR A 163 -17.45 71.22 -31.13
CA THR A 163 -18.62 71.84 -31.74
C THR A 163 -18.85 73.26 -31.22
N LEU A 164 -18.74 73.50 -29.91
CA LEU A 164 -18.84 74.84 -29.33
C LEU A 164 -17.75 75.79 -29.85
N ARG A 165 -16.50 75.32 -30.00
CA ARG A 165 -15.41 76.09 -30.61
C ARG A 165 -15.72 76.46 -32.05
N GLN A 166 -16.25 75.52 -32.83
CA GLN A 166 -16.67 75.79 -34.20
C GLN A 166 -17.79 76.83 -34.22
N GLU A 167 -18.81 76.74 -33.36
CA GLU A 167 -19.86 77.76 -33.24
C GLU A 167 -19.31 79.14 -32.84
N THR A 168 -18.34 79.21 -31.92
CA THR A 168 -17.70 80.48 -31.54
C THR A 168 -16.90 81.10 -32.69
N LEU A 169 -16.23 80.27 -33.49
CA LEU A 169 -15.51 80.71 -34.70
C LEU A 169 -16.48 81.21 -35.78
N HIS A 170 -17.61 80.55 -35.97
CA HIS A 170 -18.65 81.01 -36.90
C HIS A 170 -19.33 82.30 -36.42
N GLY A 171 -19.48 82.52 -35.11
CA GLY A 171 -19.99 83.76 -34.52
C GLY A 171 -19.04 84.96 -34.62
N ASN A 172 -17.74 84.74 -34.80
CA ASN A 172 -16.72 85.80 -34.85
C ASN A 172 -16.45 86.37 -36.25
N HIS A 173 -17.15 85.92 -37.29
CA HIS A 173 -17.03 86.48 -38.66
C HIS A 173 -17.77 87.81 -38.89
N ALA A 174 -18.17 88.53 -37.84
CA ALA A 174 -18.88 89.81 -37.93
C ALA A 174 -18.05 91.07 -37.59
N ALA A 175 -16.71 91.01 -37.50
CA ALA A 175 -15.88 92.19 -37.19
C ALA A 175 -14.64 92.36 -38.12
N PRO A 176 -14.30 93.59 -38.57
CA PRO A 176 -13.24 93.85 -39.56
C PRO A 176 -11.82 94.05 -38.95
N PRO A 177 -10.72 94.01 -39.75
CA PRO A 177 -9.36 93.74 -39.27
C PRO A 177 -8.41 94.96 -39.27
N LEU A 178 -7.32 94.91 -38.46
CA LEU A 178 -6.11 95.77 -38.54
C LEU A 178 -4.83 95.02 -38.04
N PRO A 179 -3.60 95.46 -38.41
CA PRO A 179 -2.58 94.55 -38.95
C PRO A 179 -1.18 94.51 -38.26
N VAL A 180 -0.40 93.47 -38.65
CA VAL A 180 1.09 93.27 -38.69
C VAL A 180 1.94 93.52 -37.43
N THR A 181 2.84 92.61 -37.02
CA THR A 181 4.16 92.34 -37.65
C THR A 181 4.84 91.07 -37.08
N SER A 182 5.67 90.40 -37.89
CA SER A 182 6.61 89.29 -37.57
C SER A 182 8.05 89.77 -37.91
N PRO A 183 9.19 89.00 -37.79
CA PRO A 183 9.36 87.55 -37.55
C PRO A 183 10.65 87.07 -36.78
N SER A 184 10.75 85.72 -36.68
CA SER A 184 11.95 84.87 -36.86
C SER A 184 12.71 84.30 -35.65
N SER A 185 12.70 82.97 -35.48
CA SER A 185 13.82 82.02 -35.81
C SER A 185 13.71 80.70 -35.00
N SER A 186 13.67 79.55 -35.69
CA SER A 186 13.90 78.18 -35.13
C SER A 186 15.35 77.74 -35.44
N PRO A 187 15.92 76.59 -34.93
CA PRO A 187 15.49 75.23 -35.34
C PRO A 187 15.70 74.01 -34.38
N ALA A 188 14.90 72.95 -34.63
CA ALA A 188 15.18 71.49 -34.67
C ALA A 188 15.33 70.57 -33.41
N HIS A 189 14.27 69.73 -33.17
CA HIS A 189 14.16 68.23 -33.17
C HIS A 189 15.17 67.27 -32.47
N PRO A 190 14.88 65.95 -32.21
CA PRO A 190 13.62 65.14 -32.29
C PRO A 190 13.41 64.02 -31.21
N HIS A 191 12.30 63.27 -31.35
CA HIS A 191 11.94 61.91 -30.85
C HIS A 191 11.28 61.77 -29.44
N GLY A 192 10.20 61.00 -29.21
CA GLY A 192 9.55 59.99 -30.06
C GLY A 192 8.13 59.61 -29.64
N ALA A 193 7.50 58.96 -30.62
CA ALA A 193 6.16 58.39 -30.75
C ALA A 193 5.49 57.77 -29.51
N SER A 194 4.22 58.15 -29.33
CA SER A 194 3.18 57.33 -28.69
C SER A 194 2.43 56.57 -29.79
N SER A 195 2.29 55.26 -29.66
CA SER A 195 1.40 54.46 -30.52
C SER A 195 0.54 53.53 -29.67
N SER A 196 -0.73 53.85 -29.57
CA SER A 196 -1.82 52.94 -29.28
C SER A 196 -2.15 52.12 -30.54
N SER A 197 -2.28 50.80 -30.41
CA SER A 197 -3.23 50.04 -31.23
C SER A 197 -3.58 48.70 -30.60
N SER A 198 -4.82 48.32 -30.86
CA SER A 198 -5.64 47.29 -30.28
C SER A 198 -5.67 46.01 -31.14
N SER A 199 -5.95 44.89 -30.48
CA SER A 199 -6.69 43.72 -30.98
C SER A 199 -6.02 42.83 -32.04
N SER A 200 -5.95 41.52 -31.76
CA SER A 200 -6.78 40.47 -32.42
C SER A 200 -6.13 39.07 -32.28
N ILE A 201 -6.92 38.12 -31.77
CA ILE A 201 -6.79 36.65 -31.94
C ILE A 201 -7.70 36.32 -33.14
N PRO A 202 -7.37 35.43 -34.12
CA PRO A 202 -7.64 33.96 -34.03
C PRO A 202 -6.78 33.09 -35.02
N PRO A 203 -7.18 31.85 -35.42
CA PRO A 203 -7.35 30.59 -34.68
C PRO A 203 -6.62 29.37 -35.33
N SER A 204 -6.81 28.19 -34.73
CA SER A 204 -6.87 26.84 -35.36
C SER A 204 -5.65 25.89 -35.33
N SER A 205 -5.85 24.75 -34.66
CA SER A 205 -5.25 23.41 -34.86
C SER A 205 -5.60 22.82 -36.25
N PRO A 206 -5.40 21.52 -36.58
CA PRO A 206 -4.52 20.46 -36.05
C PRO A 206 -3.73 19.72 -37.18
N ALA A 207 -2.85 18.77 -36.85
CA ALA A 207 -2.75 17.44 -37.50
C ALA A 207 -1.42 16.70 -37.21
N SER A 208 -1.59 15.41 -37.02
CA SER A 208 -0.63 14.32 -36.81
C SER A 208 0.26 14.03 -38.03
N SER A 209 1.45 13.47 -37.80
CA SER A 209 1.88 12.14 -38.28
C SER A 209 3.41 11.96 -38.28
N SER A 210 3.83 10.92 -37.56
CA SER A 210 4.77 9.86 -37.93
C SER A 210 5.86 10.14 -38.98
N SER A 211 7.12 9.83 -38.66
CA SER A 211 7.96 8.95 -39.48
C SER A 211 9.21 8.46 -38.75
N SER A 212 9.39 7.15 -38.88
CA SER A 212 10.50 6.28 -38.50
C SER A 212 11.75 6.53 -39.36
N SER A 213 12.95 6.28 -38.82
CA SER A 213 13.91 5.30 -39.38
C SER A 213 15.37 5.54 -38.99
N GLN A 214 16.04 4.42 -38.67
CA GLN A 214 17.41 4.01 -39.03
C GLN A 214 18.55 4.06 -38.00
N ILE A 215 18.94 2.82 -37.66
CA ILE A 215 20.18 2.26 -37.11
C ILE A 215 21.39 2.60 -38.02
N PRO A 216 22.61 2.66 -37.46
CA PRO A 216 23.65 1.72 -37.89
C PRO A 216 24.33 0.99 -36.72
N THR A 217 24.60 -0.28 -36.97
CA THR A 217 25.42 -1.24 -36.23
C THR A 217 26.91 -0.95 -36.42
N ASP A 218 27.76 -1.26 -35.42
CA ASP A 218 28.89 -2.19 -35.60
C ASP A 218 29.81 -2.36 -34.37
N ASN A 219 30.11 -3.64 -34.11
CA ASN A 219 31.34 -4.28 -33.62
C ASN A 219 31.78 -4.23 -32.13
N LYS A 220 32.41 -5.25 -31.51
CA LYS A 220 32.53 -6.74 -31.61
C LYS A 220 33.69 -7.19 -30.66
N LEU A 221 33.56 -8.36 -30.00
CA LEU A 221 34.60 -9.28 -29.42
C LEU A 221 35.36 -8.82 -28.14
N ASP A 222 35.74 -9.63 -27.13
CA ASP A 222 36.00 -11.08 -26.90
C ASP A 222 35.82 -11.36 -25.37
N GLY A 223 35.66 -12.57 -24.78
CA GLY A 223 35.71 -13.97 -25.21
C GLY A 223 35.82 -14.95 -24.00
N VAL A 224 35.43 -16.22 -24.23
CA VAL A 224 35.92 -17.51 -23.62
C VAL A 224 35.65 -17.78 -22.11
N GLY A 225 35.21 -18.96 -21.63
CA GLY A 225 34.92 -20.28 -22.22
C GLY A 225 34.65 -21.35 -21.13
N GLU A 226 34.03 -22.45 -21.57
CA GLU A 226 34.01 -23.86 -21.09
C GLU A 226 33.76 -24.28 -19.61
N GLY A 227 32.93 -25.34 -19.47
CA GLY A 227 32.75 -26.14 -18.25
C GLY A 227 33.62 -27.42 -18.19
N PRO A 228 33.14 -28.52 -17.57
CA PRO A 228 33.45 -29.02 -16.22
C PRO A 228 34.37 -30.27 -16.23
N PRO A 229 34.76 -30.89 -15.08
CA PRO A 229 34.06 -32.12 -14.62
C PRO A 229 34.20 -32.52 -13.12
N GLY A 230 33.38 -33.48 -12.67
CA GLY A 230 33.85 -34.60 -11.81
C GLY A 230 33.35 -34.73 -10.37
N SER A 231 32.59 -35.81 -10.10
CA SER A 231 32.41 -36.46 -8.78
C SER A 231 33.69 -37.22 -8.34
N PRO A 232 33.84 -37.66 -7.06
CA PRO A 232 33.30 -38.98 -6.66
C PRO A 232 32.79 -39.12 -5.19
N GLU A 233 31.98 -40.17 -5.00
CA GLU A 233 31.53 -40.89 -3.78
C GLU A 233 32.65 -41.25 -2.77
N PRO A 234 32.39 -41.63 -1.48
CA PRO A 234 31.65 -42.87 -1.10
C PRO A 234 30.83 -42.91 0.25
N GLU A 235 29.68 -43.61 0.20
CA GLU A 235 29.17 -44.78 1.00
C GLU A 235 29.52 -45.11 2.50
N PRO A 236 28.75 -46.00 3.23
CA PRO A 236 27.75 -45.63 4.25
C PRO A 236 27.79 -46.43 5.59
N VAL A 237 26.92 -46.10 6.57
CA VAL A 237 26.58 -46.99 7.71
C VAL A 237 25.07 -46.93 8.06
N ARG A 238 24.57 -48.05 8.60
CA ARG A 238 23.19 -48.56 8.70
C ARG A 238 22.35 -48.00 9.86
N ASP A 239 21.03 -48.17 9.75
CA ASP A 239 20.05 -48.72 10.73
C ASP A 239 18.66 -48.67 10.05
N VAL A 240 17.97 -49.77 9.70
CA VAL A 240 17.34 -50.89 10.43
C VAL A 240 16.06 -50.51 11.19
N ASP A 241 15.00 -51.25 10.83
CA ASP A 241 13.68 -51.40 11.46
C ASP A 241 12.61 -50.32 11.28
N MET A 242 11.90 -50.41 10.15
CA MET A 242 10.43 -50.22 10.10
C MET A 242 9.77 -50.96 8.92
N GLU A 243 10.36 -52.05 8.45
CA GLU A 243 9.86 -52.79 7.27
C GLU A 243 9.65 -54.28 7.58
N ARG A 244 8.88 -54.57 8.64
CA ARG A 244 8.42 -55.94 8.94
C ARG A 244 6.92 -56.07 9.19
N GLN A 245 6.14 -55.01 8.98
CA GLN A 245 4.71 -55.01 9.31
C GLN A 245 3.76 -54.97 8.11
N LYS A 246 4.28 -54.96 6.87
CA LYS A 246 3.45 -54.90 5.65
C LYS A 246 3.48 -56.17 4.78
N MET A 247 4.18 -57.22 5.21
CA MET A 247 4.23 -58.51 4.47
C MET A 247 3.56 -59.68 5.20
N GLY A 248 2.73 -59.40 6.22
CA GLY A 248 2.04 -60.41 7.02
C GLY A 248 0.56 -60.62 6.69
N GLN A 249 -0.08 -59.73 5.92
CA GLN A 249 -1.53 -59.79 5.67
C GLN A 249 -1.92 -60.22 4.26
N GLN A 250 -0.93 -60.47 3.38
CA GLN A 250 -1.18 -60.85 1.99
C GLN A 250 -1.05 -62.37 1.74
N LYS A 251 -0.66 -63.15 2.75
CA LYS A 251 -0.49 -64.62 2.63
C LYS A 251 -1.62 -65.47 3.21
N ASP A 252 -2.62 -64.88 3.85
CA ASP A 252 -3.74 -65.61 4.44
C ASP A 252 -5.04 -65.55 3.60
N MET A 253 -5.02 -64.87 2.45
CA MET A 253 -6.18 -64.79 1.53
C MET A 253 -6.09 -65.76 0.34
N GLU A 254 -4.90 -66.26 0.00
CA GLU A 254 -4.69 -67.10 -1.20
C GLU A 254 -4.75 -68.63 -0.94
N VAL A 255 -5.04 -69.07 0.28
CA VAL A 255 -5.11 -70.52 0.61
C VAL A 255 -6.55 -71.08 0.65
N LEU A 256 -7.57 -70.24 0.50
CA LEU A 256 -8.98 -70.68 0.58
C LEU A 256 -9.77 -70.62 -0.74
N ASP A 257 -9.08 -70.56 -1.89
CA ASP A 257 -9.72 -70.64 -3.22
C ASP A 257 -9.21 -71.81 -4.08
N SER A 258 -8.27 -72.62 -3.57
CA SER A 258 -7.67 -73.75 -4.32
C SER A 258 -8.23 -75.14 -3.98
N VAL A 259 -9.40 -75.26 -3.33
CA VAL A 259 -10.02 -76.58 -3.05
C VAL A 259 -11.43 -76.74 -3.63
N LEU A 260 -12.03 -75.72 -4.24
CA LEU A 260 -13.41 -75.81 -4.77
C LEU A 260 -13.57 -75.49 -6.27
N SER A 261 -12.47 -75.52 -7.04
CA SER A 261 -12.52 -75.54 -8.51
C SER A 261 -11.86 -76.81 -9.05
N SER A 262 -12.52 -77.94 -8.89
CA SER A 262 -12.28 -79.15 -9.68
C SER A 262 -13.58 -79.92 -9.82
N ARG A 263 -14.44 -79.45 -10.74
CA ARG A 263 -15.51 -80.26 -11.32
C ARG A 263 -15.90 -79.77 -12.71
N GLY A 264 -15.77 -80.67 -13.68
CA GLY A 264 -16.49 -80.68 -14.97
C GLY A 264 -15.67 -81.34 -16.09
N PRO A 265 -16.30 -81.87 -17.16
CA PRO A 265 -17.19 -83.05 -17.16
C PRO A 265 -16.85 -84.08 -18.29
N GLU A 266 -17.60 -85.20 -18.28
CA GLU A 266 -17.85 -86.19 -19.37
C GLU A 266 -16.87 -87.34 -19.69
N GLY A 267 -17.44 -88.55 -19.85
CA GLY A 267 -16.85 -89.71 -20.54
C GLY A 267 -17.19 -91.10 -19.94
N ASP A 268 -18.33 -91.69 -20.31
CA ASP A 268 -18.64 -93.15 -20.28
C ASP A 268 -17.69 -93.89 -21.28
N PRO A 269 -17.54 -95.26 -21.37
CA PRO A 269 -18.38 -96.35 -20.83
C PRO A 269 -17.65 -97.61 -20.28
N GLY A 270 -18.38 -98.52 -19.63
CA GLY A 270 -17.96 -99.93 -19.56
C GLY A 270 -18.49 -100.78 -18.39
N ASP A 271 -19.65 -101.42 -18.61
CA ASP A 271 -19.88 -102.88 -18.50
C ASP A 271 -19.48 -103.62 -17.20
N TRP A 272 -20.47 -104.16 -16.48
CA TRP A 272 -20.74 -105.60 -16.33
C TRP A 272 -21.97 -105.82 -15.43
N GLU A 273 -23.00 -106.41 -16.03
CA GLU A 273 -24.13 -107.09 -15.38
C GLU A 273 -23.77 -108.58 -15.22
N GLY A 274 -24.31 -109.30 -14.22
CA GLY A 274 -24.01 -110.75 -14.13
C GLY A 274 -24.52 -111.52 -12.91
N HIS A 275 -25.77 -111.94 -13.01
CA HIS A 275 -26.58 -112.90 -12.24
C HIS A 275 -25.98 -114.14 -11.53
N SER A 276 -26.72 -114.52 -10.47
CA SER A 276 -27.23 -115.87 -10.10
C SER A 276 -26.31 -116.99 -9.62
N GLY A 277 -26.63 -117.47 -8.40
CA GLY A 277 -27.23 -118.79 -8.16
C GLY A 277 -26.43 -120.06 -8.46
N GLY A 278 -26.34 -120.97 -7.48
CA GLY A 278 -25.87 -122.34 -7.75
C GLY A 278 -25.65 -123.18 -6.49
N ASN A 279 -26.66 -123.98 -6.17
CA ASN A 279 -26.68 -124.97 -5.10
C ASN A 279 -26.03 -126.30 -5.56
N LEU A 280 -25.62 -127.11 -4.57
CA LEU A 280 -25.48 -128.58 -4.57
C LEU A 280 -24.45 -129.24 -5.52
N ALA A 281 -23.65 -130.16 -4.98
CA ALA A 281 -24.05 -131.57 -4.91
C ALA A 281 -22.95 -132.49 -4.33
N SER A 282 -23.44 -133.60 -3.77
CA SER A 282 -22.87 -134.95 -3.86
C SER A 282 -21.68 -135.31 -2.94
N SER A 283 -21.63 -136.48 -2.31
CA SER A 283 -22.52 -137.64 -2.39
C SER A 283 -22.02 -138.77 -1.47
N ARG A 284 -22.99 -139.60 -1.04
CA ARG A 284 -22.98 -141.09 -1.04
C ARG A 284 -22.68 -141.89 0.24
N SER A 285 -23.78 -142.53 0.70
CA SER A 285 -24.00 -143.99 0.83
C SER A 285 -23.45 -144.71 2.07
N SER A 286 -24.06 -145.74 2.66
CA SER A 286 -25.41 -146.34 2.62
C SER A 286 -25.47 -147.54 3.60
N SER A 287 -26.64 -147.76 4.22
CA SER A 287 -27.30 -149.04 4.57
C SER A 287 -26.79 -149.99 5.69
N GLY A 288 -27.74 -150.39 6.55
CA GLY A 288 -27.74 -151.63 7.34
C GLY A 288 -28.94 -151.73 8.31
N LEU A 289 -29.94 -152.57 7.98
CA LEU A 289 -31.20 -152.76 8.73
C LEU A 289 -31.05 -153.70 9.94
N SER A 290 -31.84 -153.50 11.00
CA SER A 290 -32.24 -154.56 11.95
C SER A 290 -33.61 -154.25 12.59
N ARG A 291 -34.44 -155.28 12.72
CA ARG A 291 -35.87 -155.26 13.02
C ARG A 291 -36.14 -155.28 14.53
N GLN A 292 -35.56 -154.33 15.28
CA GLN A 292 -35.88 -154.11 16.70
C GLN A 292 -35.82 -152.62 17.10
N GLU A 293 -35.80 -151.68 16.16
CA GLU A 293 -35.67 -150.25 16.47
C GLU A 293 -36.98 -149.47 16.35
N ARG A 294 -38.14 -150.10 16.15
CA ARG A 294 -39.38 -149.34 15.86
C ARG A 294 -39.94 -148.56 17.05
N SER A 295 -39.57 -148.95 18.27
CA SER A 295 -39.92 -148.17 19.46
C SER A 295 -38.86 -147.12 19.78
N ARG A 296 -37.57 -147.36 19.51
CA ARG A 296 -36.44 -146.44 19.78
C ARG A 296 -36.26 -145.38 18.70
N GLN A 297 -36.53 -145.70 17.43
CA GLN A 297 -36.64 -144.76 16.32
C GLN A 297 -37.81 -143.80 16.51
N LEU A 298 -38.91 -144.20 17.15
CA LEU A 298 -39.96 -143.25 17.54
C LEU A 298 -39.45 -142.26 18.60
N TRP A 299 -38.64 -142.69 19.58
CA TRP A 299 -38.02 -141.78 20.56
C TRP A 299 -36.87 -140.94 19.96
N GLU A 300 -36.10 -141.46 19.01
CA GLU A 300 -35.06 -140.72 18.26
C GLU A 300 -35.68 -139.79 17.20
N ASP A 301 -36.78 -140.15 16.55
CA ASP A 301 -37.57 -139.29 15.66
C ASP A 301 -38.28 -138.21 16.48
N ILE A 302 -38.81 -138.54 17.67
CA ILE A 302 -39.35 -137.56 18.62
C ILE A 302 -38.22 -136.66 19.16
N SER A 303 -37.06 -137.21 19.51
CA SER A 303 -35.89 -136.45 20.00
C SER A 303 -35.23 -135.61 18.90
N THR A 304 -35.24 -136.04 17.64
CA THR A 304 -34.73 -135.27 16.49
C THR A 304 -35.75 -134.24 16.02
N VAL A 305 -37.05 -134.50 16.19
CA VAL A 305 -38.13 -133.50 16.04
C VAL A 305 -38.07 -132.47 17.18
N GLU A 306 -37.76 -132.89 18.41
CA GLU A 306 -37.60 -132.01 19.59
C GLU A 306 -36.29 -131.21 19.53
N GLU A 307 -35.18 -131.80 19.10
CA GLU A 307 -33.94 -131.09 18.76
C GLU A 307 -34.10 -130.19 17.54
N GLY A 308 -34.84 -130.62 16.52
CA GLY A 308 -35.16 -129.84 15.33
C GLY A 308 -36.04 -128.64 15.67
N SER A 309 -37.01 -128.81 16.56
CA SER A 309 -37.82 -127.76 17.16
C SER A 309 -36.98 -126.80 18.00
N SER A 310 -36.05 -127.31 18.80
CA SER A 310 -35.12 -126.51 19.60
C SER A 310 -34.14 -125.71 18.73
N LYS A 311 -33.60 -126.31 17.66
CA LYS A 311 -32.76 -125.65 16.64
C LYS A 311 -33.54 -124.62 15.84
N LEU A 312 -34.80 -124.91 15.47
CA LEU A 312 -35.71 -123.98 14.83
C LEU A 312 -35.98 -122.78 15.73
N ASN A 313 -36.28 -122.99 17.02
CA ASN A 313 -36.49 -121.94 18.01
C ASN A 313 -35.22 -121.11 18.25
N ALA A 314 -34.04 -121.72 18.29
CA ALA A 314 -32.76 -121.01 18.41
C ALA A 314 -32.45 -120.16 17.17
N LEU A 315 -32.75 -120.67 15.96
CA LEU A 315 -32.64 -119.91 14.72
C LEU A 315 -33.67 -118.78 14.65
N GLN A 316 -34.90 -119.00 15.14
CA GLN A 316 -35.93 -117.97 15.24
C GLN A 316 -35.51 -116.85 16.20
N LEU A 317 -34.99 -117.18 17.39
CA LEU A 317 -34.48 -116.18 18.33
C LEU A 317 -33.30 -115.39 17.74
N ARG A 318 -32.37 -116.05 17.04
CA ARG A 318 -31.27 -115.36 16.34
C ARG A 318 -31.78 -114.46 15.22
N LEU A 319 -32.81 -114.89 14.48
CA LEU A 319 -33.46 -114.08 13.46
C LEU A 319 -34.14 -112.87 14.09
N ASP A 320 -34.96 -113.06 15.13
CA ASP A 320 -35.66 -112.00 15.85
C ASP A 320 -34.66 -111.00 16.47
N GLU A 321 -33.55 -111.49 17.03
CA GLU A 321 -32.47 -110.65 17.57
C GLU A 321 -31.75 -109.88 16.45
N SER A 322 -31.46 -110.52 15.31
CA SER A 322 -30.88 -109.82 14.15
C SER A 322 -31.83 -108.77 13.56
N GLN A 323 -33.14 -109.05 13.52
CA GLN A 323 -34.16 -108.10 13.08
C GLN A 323 -34.26 -106.92 14.04
N LYS A 324 -34.19 -107.16 15.36
CA LYS A 324 -34.16 -106.12 16.38
C LYS A 324 -32.92 -105.23 16.26
N VAL A 325 -31.74 -105.82 16.00
CA VAL A 325 -30.50 -105.07 15.75
C VAL A 325 -30.64 -104.21 14.50
N LEU A 326 -31.13 -104.77 13.39
CA LEU A 326 -31.36 -104.01 12.14
C LEU A 326 -32.35 -102.87 12.32
N LEU A 327 -33.43 -103.06 13.09
CA LEU A 327 -34.37 -101.98 13.42
C LEU A 327 -33.69 -100.87 14.21
N LYS A 328 -32.92 -101.23 15.24
CA LYS A 328 -32.15 -100.26 16.02
C LYS A 328 -31.12 -99.52 15.16
N GLU A 329 -30.40 -100.21 14.28
CA GLU A 329 -29.46 -99.58 13.35
C GLU A 329 -30.16 -98.62 12.37
N ARG A 330 -31.39 -98.94 11.93
CA ARG A 330 -32.21 -98.03 11.11
C ARG A 330 -32.65 -96.79 11.90
N GLU A 331 -33.05 -96.96 13.15
CA GLU A 331 -33.42 -95.85 14.05
C GLU A 331 -32.20 -94.95 14.33
N ASP A 332 -31.04 -95.54 14.65
CA ASP A 332 -29.78 -94.83 14.89
C ASP A 332 -29.33 -94.09 13.62
N LYS A 333 -29.40 -94.74 12.44
CA LYS A 333 -29.12 -94.08 11.15
C LYS A 333 -30.04 -92.88 10.93
N PHE A 334 -31.33 -93.02 11.23
CA PHE A 334 -32.30 -91.93 11.09
C PHE A 334 -32.01 -90.78 12.07
N ALA A 335 -31.66 -91.09 13.33
CA ALA A 335 -31.26 -90.11 14.33
C ALA A 335 -29.97 -89.36 13.94
N LEU A 336 -28.97 -90.09 13.43
CA LEU A 336 -27.74 -89.51 12.88
C LEU A 336 -28.02 -88.63 11.66
N SER A 337 -28.88 -89.08 10.74
CA SER A 337 -29.26 -88.28 9.55
C SER A 337 -29.89 -86.95 9.95
N LYS A 338 -30.85 -86.97 10.90
CA LYS A 338 -31.41 -85.74 11.47
C LYS A 338 -30.39 -84.86 12.19
N SER A 339 -29.37 -85.46 12.82
CA SER A 339 -28.30 -84.71 13.45
C SER A 339 -27.39 -84.04 12.43
N ILE A 340 -27.09 -84.72 11.32
CA ILE A 340 -26.33 -84.17 10.19
C ILE A 340 -27.11 -83.00 9.58
N GLU A 341 -28.39 -83.19 9.26
CA GLU A 341 -29.23 -82.11 8.72
C GLU A 341 -29.24 -80.88 9.64
N ARG A 342 -29.39 -81.07 10.97
CA ARG A 342 -29.30 -79.97 11.94
C ARG A 342 -27.94 -79.27 11.87
N LEU A 343 -26.83 -80.03 11.91
CA LEU A 343 -25.48 -79.47 11.83
C LEU A 343 -25.23 -78.73 10.50
N GLU A 344 -25.78 -79.22 9.38
CA GLU A 344 -25.70 -78.56 8.07
C GLU A 344 -26.46 -77.23 8.06
N THR A 345 -27.64 -77.18 8.69
CA THR A 345 -28.39 -75.92 8.84
C THR A 345 -27.68 -74.94 9.75
N GLU A 346 -27.09 -75.40 10.86
CA GLU A 346 -26.31 -74.57 11.78
C GLU A 346 -25.05 -74.04 11.09
N LEU A 347 -24.34 -74.88 10.33
CA LEU A 347 -23.18 -74.48 9.52
C LEU A 347 -23.57 -73.38 8.51
N SER A 348 -24.70 -73.56 7.81
CA SER A 348 -25.20 -72.57 6.85
C SER A 348 -25.57 -71.24 7.53
N GLN A 349 -26.19 -71.30 8.71
CA GLN A 349 -26.48 -70.10 9.52
C GLN A 349 -25.20 -69.40 9.99
N TRP A 350 -24.17 -70.14 10.42
CA TRP A 350 -22.89 -69.56 10.83
C TRP A 350 -22.15 -68.92 9.65
N LYS A 351 -22.24 -69.49 8.46
CA LYS A 351 -21.69 -68.88 7.23
C LYS A 351 -22.35 -67.53 6.94
N LEU A 352 -23.69 -67.46 6.96
CA LEU A 352 -24.42 -66.21 6.76
C LEU A 352 -24.05 -65.15 7.81
N LYS A 353 -24.00 -65.53 9.10
CA LYS A 353 -23.57 -64.62 10.18
C LYS A 353 -22.14 -64.12 9.97
N TYR A 354 -21.23 -64.97 9.50
CA TYR A 354 -19.86 -64.56 9.18
C TYR A 354 -19.81 -63.57 8.02
N GLU A 355 -20.58 -63.80 6.96
CA GLU A 355 -20.69 -62.89 5.82
C GLU A 355 -21.27 -61.52 6.22
N GLU A 356 -22.33 -61.51 7.03
CA GLU A 356 -22.91 -60.29 7.60
C GLU A 356 -21.91 -59.53 8.49
N LEU A 357 -21.19 -60.24 9.36
CA LEU A 357 -20.16 -59.64 10.20
C LEU A 357 -18.99 -59.09 9.36
N SER A 358 -18.61 -59.78 8.30
CA SER A 358 -17.57 -59.33 7.37
C SER A 358 -18.00 -58.05 6.65
N LYS A 359 -19.26 -57.98 6.20
CA LYS A 359 -19.84 -56.80 5.54
C LYS A 359 -19.92 -55.61 6.50
N THR A 360 -20.44 -55.80 7.70
CA THR A 360 -20.53 -54.72 8.71
C THR A 360 -19.15 -54.23 9.15
N LYS A 361 -18.15 -55.12 9.27
CA LYS A 361 -16.75 -54.73 9.49
C LYS A 361 -16.23 -53.86 8.34
N GLN A 362 -16.50 -54.23 7.09
CA GLN A 362 -16.06 -53.45 5.93
C GLN A 362 -16.74 -52.08 5.86
N GLU A 363 -18.04 -52.00 6.20
CA GLU A 363 -18.78 -50.75 6.28
C GLU A 363 -18.24 -49.84 7.39
N ALA A 364 -17.95 -50.39 8.58
CA ALA A 364 -17.33 -49.65 9.67
C ALA A 364 -15.94 -49.10 9.29
N LEU A 365 -15.13 -49.88 8.57
CA LEU A 365 -13.83 -49.41 8.07
C LEU A 365 -13.98 -48.29 7.03
N LYS A 366 -14.98 -48.35 6.14
CA LYS A 366 -15.28 -47.27 5.19
C LYS A 366 -15.70 -46.00 5.92
N GLN A 367 -16.59 -46.10 6.91
CA GLN A 367 -17.00 -44.96 7.74
C GLN A 367 -15.83 -44.35 8.49
N LEU A 368 -14.95 -45.17 9.07
CA LEU A 368 -13.75 -44.69 9.75
C LEU A 368 -12.81 -43.94 8.80
N ASN A 369 -12.61 -44.45 7.58
CA ASN A 369 -11.77 -43.77 6.60
C ASN A 369 -12.38 -42.45 6.14
N LEU A 370 -13.69 -42.41 5.89
CA LEU A 370 -14.38 -41.15 5.56
C LEU A 370 -14.25 -40.13 6.69
N LEU A 371 -14.39 -40.55 7.95
CA LEU A 371 -14.22 -39.65 9.10
C LEU A 371 -12.78 -39.14 9.21
N LYS A 372 -11.78 -39.97 8.90
CA LYS A 372 -10.37 -39.54 8.84
C LYS A 372 -10.13 -38.53 7.74
N GLU A 373 -10.67 -38.75 6.55
CA GLU A 373 -10.59 -37.81 5.43
C GLU A 373 -11.26 -36.48 5.80
N MET A 374 -12.48 -36.52 6.34
CA MET A 374 -13.18 -35.30 6.79
C MET A 374 -12.39 -34.54 7.86
N HIS A 375 -11.80 -35.24 8.83
CA HIS A 375 -10.98 -34.59 9.85
C HIS A 375 -9.68 -34.01 9.26
N GLN A 376 -9.08 -34.71 8.30
CA GLN A 376 -7.88 -34.23 7.60
C GLN A 376 -8.18 -32.99 6.76
N ASP A 377 -9.31 -32.96 6.06
CA ASP A 377 -9.77 -31.80 5.31
C ASP A 377 -10.04 -30.61 6.25
N GLU A 378 -10.65 -30.86 7.40
CA GLU A 378 -10.93 -29.81 8.39
C GLU A 378 -9.64 -29.25 9.01
N LEU A 379 -8.66 -30.11 9.31
CA LEU A 379 -7.33 -29.66 9.72
C LEU A 379 -6.64 -28.84 8.62
N GLY A 380 -6.84 -29.20 7.35
CA GLY A 380 -6.39 -28.43 6.20
C GLY A 380 -6.97 -27.02 6.21
N ARG A 381 -8.30 -26.90 6.29
CA ARG A 381 -8.98 -25.59 6.36
C ARG A 381 -8.52 -24.74 7.54
N ILE A 382 -8.45 -25.33 8.74
CA ILE A 382 -7.98 -24.61 9.93
C ILE A 382 -6.53 -24.14 9.74
N SER A 383 -5.69 -24.93 9.07
CA SER A 383 -4.30 -24.54 8.80
C SER A 383 -4.23 -23.38 7.80
N GLU A 384 -5.02 -23.43 6.73
CA GLU A 384 -5.15 -22.33 5.75
C GLU A 384 -5.65 -21.03 6.41
N ASP A 385 -6.73 -21.11 7.21
CA ASP A 385 -7.26 -19.97 7.96
C ASP A 385 -6.21 -19.34 8.90
N LEU A 386 -5.41 -20.18 9.58
CA LEU A 386 -4.33 -19.71 10.45
C LEU A 386 -3.18 -19.06 9.66
N GLU A 387 -2.83 -19.58 8.50
CA GLU A 387 -1.83 -18.98 7.61
C GLU A 387 -2.28 -17.61 7.09
N ASP A 388 -3.55 -17.48 6.69
CA ASP A 388 -4.15 -16.21 6.28
C ASP A 388 -4.19 -15.19 7.43
N GLU A 389 -4.58 -15.61 8.64
CA GLU A 389 -4.55 -14.76 9.83
C GLU A 389 -3.12 -14.30 10.18
N LEU A 390 -2.12 -15.19 10.06
CA LEU A 390 -0.70 -14.84 10.24
C LEU A 390 -0.22 -13.86 9.16
N GLY A 391 -0.65 -14.05 7.91
CA GLY A 391 -0.38 -13.12 6.81
C GLY A 391 -0.95 -11.73 7.08
N ALA A 392 -2.22 -11.66 7.48
CA ALA A 392 -2.88 -10.41 7.87
C ALA A 392 -2.23 -9.75 9.10
N ARG A 393 -1.75 -10.55 10.06
CA ARG A 393 -1.03 -10.03 11.21
C ARG A 393 0.31 -9.42 10.81
N THR A 394 1.04 -10.10 9.94
CA THR A 394 2.34 -9.65 9.43
C THR A 394 2.21 -8.35 8.63
N SER A 395 1.19 -8.23 7.79
CA SER A 395 0.93 -6.97 7.05
C SER A 395 0.55 -5.82 7.98
N MET A 396 -0.22 -6.08 9.05
CA MET A 396 -0.50 -5.08 10.09
C MET A 396 0.78 -4.66 10.81
N ASP A 397 1.67 -5.59 11.15
CA ASP A 397 2.93 -5.30 11.84
C ASP A 397 3.88 -4.47 10.95
N LYS A 398 3.90 -4.71 9.63
CA LYS A 398 4.60 -3.87 8.65
C LYS A 398 4.05 -2.43 8.64
N LYS A 399 2.73 -2.26 8.54
CA LYS A 399 2.07 -0.94 8.60
C LYS A 399 2.36 -0.21 9.92
N LEU A 400 2.41 -0.93 11.04
CA LEU A 400 2.79 -0.36 12.34
C LEU A 400 4.26 0.09 12.36
N ALA A 401 5.16 -0.66 11.72
CA ALA A 401 6.57 -0.27 11.59
C ALA A 401 6.73 1.00 10.72
N GLU A 402 6.03 1.08 9.60
CA GLU A 402 6.01 2.26 8.72
C GLU A 402 5.47 3.50 9.45
N LEU A 403 4.35 3.38 10.16
CA LEU A 403 3.80 4.48 10.94
C LEU A 403 4.74 4.95 12.05
N ARG A 404 5.53 4.04 12.65
CA ARG A 404 6.57 4.40 13.62
C ARG A 404 7.73 5.14 12.95
N ALA A 405 8.21 4.64 11.82
CA ALA A 405 9.27 5.30 11.05
C ALA A 405 8.84 6.71 10.58
N GLU A 406 7.61 6.87 10.10
CA GLU A 406 7.07 8.18 9.70
C GLU A 406 6.93 9.12 10.90
N MET A 407 6.55 8.59 12.07
CA MET A 407 6.52 9.38 13.30
C MET A 407 7.91 9.88 13.70
N GLU A 408 8.93 9.03 13.62
CA GLU A 408 10.33 9.40 13.90
C GLU A 408 10.84 10.44 12.89
N ARG A 409 10.55 10.24 11.59
CA ARG A 409 10.88 11.18 10.51
C ARG A 409 10.29 12.56 10.78
N LEU A 410 8.99 12.62 11.11
CA LEU A 410 8.30 13.87 11.45
C LEU A 410 8.86 14.53 12.71
N GLN A 411 9.29 13.76 13.71
CA GLN A 411 9.94 14.30 14.91
C GLN A 411 11.29 14.96 14.57
N VAL A 412 12.10 14.32 13.73
CA VAL A 412 13.38 14.87 13.26
C VAL A 412 13.13 16.15 12.44
N GLU A 413 12.15 16.14 11.54
CA GLU A 413 11.77 17.35 10.77
C GLU A 413 11.29 18.48 11.67
N ASN A 414 10.47 18.17 12.69
CA ASN A 414 9.98 19.16 13.64
C ASN A 414 11.16 19.81 14.39
N ALA A 415 12.10 19.00 14.88
CA ALA A 415 13.32 19.49 15.54
C ALA A 415 14.19 20.36 14.60
N ALA A 416 14.36 19.93 13.34
CA ALA A 416 15.11 20.70 12.34
C ALA A 416 14.43 22.04 12.02
N GLU A 417 13.10 22.06 11.92
CA GLU A 417 12.30 23.26 11.74
C GLU A 417 12.39 24.22 12.92
N TRP A 418 12.39 23.71 14.16
CA TRP A 418 12.68 24.52 15.33
C TRP A 418 14.05 25.19 15.25
N GLY A 419 15.09 24.42 14.92
CA GLY A 419 16.44 24.98 14.73
C GLY A 419 16.52 25.99 13.57
N ARG A 420 15.74 25.80 12.50
CA ARG A 420 15.62 26.78 11.41
C ARG A 420 14.96 28.07 11.88
N ARG A 421 13.85 27.98 12.62
CA ARG A 421 13.14 29.15 13.16
C ARG A 421 14.02 29.96 14.09
N GLU A 422 14.74 29.31 15.00
CA GLU A 422 15.66 30.00 15.92
C GLU A 422 16.75 30.77 15.15
N ARG A 423 17.37 30.14 14.15
CA ARG A 423 18.36 30.81 13.29
C ARG A 423 17.77 32.03 12.57
N LEU A 424 16.59 31.89 11.95
CA LEU A 424 15.93 33.02 11.28
C LEU A 424 15.53 34.13 12.27
N GLU A 425 15.13 33.80 13.49
CA GLU A 425 14.83 34.79 14.53
C GLU A 425 16.09 35.55 14.96
N THR A 426 17.22 34.86 15.11
CA THR A 426 18.50 35.53 15.40
C THR A 426 18.94 36.45 14.27
N GLU A 427 18.80 36.01 13.00
CA GLU A 427 19.13 36.81 11.83
C GLU A 427 18.20 38.02 11.69
N LYS A 428 16.89 37.85 11.91
CA LYS A 428 15.91 38.93 11.96
C LYS A 428 16.33 40.00 12.97
N LEU A 429 16.66 39.60 14.20
CA LEU A 429 17.10 40.54 15.24
C LEU A 429 18.43 41.22 14.89
N ALA A 430 19.33 40.55 14.17
CA ALA A 430 20.56 41.17 13.67
C ALA A 430 20.25 42.24 12.61
N LEU A 431 19.43 41.89 11.61
CA LEU A 431 18.99 42.81 10.57
C LEU A 431 18.23 44.01 11.13
N GLU A 432 17.39 43.82 12.16
CA GLU A 432 16.70 44.93 12.84
C GLU A 432 17.68 45.91 13.49
N ARG A 433 18.74 45.42 14.12
CA ARG A 433 19.80 46.27 14.70
C ARG A 433 20.53 47.04 13.62
N ASP A 434 20.90 46.39 12.52
CA ASP A 434 21.61 47.05 11.43
C ASP A 434 20.73 48.06 10.69
N ASN A 435 19.44 47.77 10.50
CA ASN A 435 18.49 48.71 9.92
C ASN A 435 18.32 49.95 10.82
N LYS A 436 18.28 49.76 12.15
CA LYS A 436 18.30 50.89 13.11
C LYS A 436 19.56 51.75 12.98
N LYS A 437 20.74 51.14 12.82
CA LYS A 437 22.00 51.87 12.58
C LYS A 437 21.97 52.66 11.27
N LEU A 438 21.50 52.04 10.19
CA LEU A 438 21.40 52.68 8.88
C LEU A 438 20.42 53.86 8.88
N ARG A 439 19.29 53.75 9.59
CA ARG A 439 18.37 54.88 9.77
C ARG A 439 19.03 56.05 10.51
N ALA A 440 19.73 55.78 11.62
CA ALA A 440 20.46 56.81 12.33
C ALA A 440 21.53 57.49 11.45
N GLN A 441 22.27 56.71 10.65
CA GLN A 441 23.25 57.26 9.70
C GLN A 441 22.58 58.10 8.60
N ALA A 442 21.42 57.69 8.11
CA ALA A 442 20.66 58.46 7.13
C ALA A 442 20.19 59.80 7.74
N GLU A 443 19.66 59.78 8.96
CA GLU A 443 19.25 60.97 9.71
C GLU A 443 20.44 61.93 9.93
N ASP A 444 21.61 61.42 10.35
CA ASP A 444 22.83 62.23 10.53
C ASP A 444 23.28 62.91 9.22
N LEU A 445 23.22 62.19 8.10
CA LEU A 445 23.58 62.73 6.78
C LEU A 445 22.54 63.75 6.28
N GLU A 446 21.25 63.51 6.51
CA GLU A 446 20.19 64.46 6.20
C GLU A 446 20.33 65.75 7.01
N GLU A 447 20.66 65.66 8.30
CA GLU A 447 20.93 66.82 9.14
C GLU A 447 22.14 67.61 8.63
N GLN A 448 23.23 66.92 8.26
CA GLN A 448 24.41 67.54 7.66
C GLN A 448 24.07 68.27 6.34
N LEU A 449 23.25 67.65 5.48
CA LEU A 449 22.78 68.28 4.24
C LEU A 449 21.87 69.47 4.52
N ALA A 450 20.96 69.37 5.49
CA ALA A 450 20.09 70.48 5.88
C ALA A 450 20.89 71.65 6.47
N LYS A 451 21.92 71.37 7.26
CA LYS A 451 22.85 72.36 7.80
C LYS A 451 23.64 73.04 6.67
N ARG A 452 24.16 72.27 5.71
CA ARG A 452 24.83 72.80 4.51
C ARG A 452 23.89 73.68 3.67
N ARG A 453 22.64 73.27 3.46
CA ARG A 453 21.62 74.07 2.76
C ARG A 453 21.34 75.39 3.47
N ARG A 454 21.17 75.37 4.80
CA ARG A 454 20.99 76.58 5.62
C ARG A 454 22.19 77.52 5.53
N GLN A 455 23.41 76.97 5.60
CA GLN A 455 24.65 77.73 5.45
C GLN A 455 24.73 78.38 4.06
N ALA A 456 24.45 77.62 2.99
CA ALA A 456 24.44 78.13 1.62
C ALA A 456 23.38 79.23 1.44
N ALA A 457 22.17 79.06 1.98
CA ALA A 457 21.13 80.08 1.94
C ALA A 457 21.54 81.36 2.70
N SER A 458 22.16 81.23 3.87
CA SER A 458 22.66 82.38 4.62
C SER A 458 23.78 83.13 3.90
N ALA A 459 24.67 82.40 3.20
CA ALA A 459 25.72 83.01 2.40
C ALA A 459 25.12 83.81 1.24
N LEU A 460 24.16 83.23 0.51
CA LEU A 460 23.46 83.92 -0.58
C LEU A 460 22.67 85.15 -0.09
N ASP A 461 22.08 85.11 1.11
CA ASP A 461 21.38 86.27 1.69
C ASP A 461 22.34 87.41 2.05
N ILE A 462 23.54 87.08 2.56
CA ILE A 462 24.60 88.06 2.81
C ILE A 462 25.07 88.68 1.50
N ASP A 463 25.35 87.86 0.48
CA ASP A 463 25.78 88.31 -0.84
C ASP A 463 24.71 89.19 -1.50
N LEU A 464 23.43 88.81 -1.39
CA LEU A 464 22.31 89.59 -1.92
C LEU A 464 22.18 90.94 -1.23
N LYS A 465 22.35 91.01 0.10
CA LYS A 465 22.37 92.30 0.84
C LYS A 465 23.57 93.16 0.46
N ALA A 466 24.74 92.56 0.24
CA ALA A 466 25.92 93.26 -0.24
C ALA A 466 25.66 93.86 -1.63
N ILE A 467 25.19 93.06 -2.58
CA ILE A 467 24.82 93.51 -3.93
C ILE A 467 23.72 94.59 -3.88
N GLN A 468 22.71 94.45 -3.03
CA GLN A 468 21.68 95.47 -2.86
C GLN A 468 22.27 96.80 -2.35
N SER A 469 23.21 96.74 -1.42
CA SER A 469 23.90 97.92 -0.89
C SER A 469 24.80 98.56 -1.96
N GLU A 470 25.56 97.76 -2.71
CA GLU A 470 26.38 98.21 -3.83
C GLU A 470 25.54 98.79 -4.96
N LEU A 471 24.39 98.21 -5.30
CA LEU A 471 23.46 98.76 -6.29
C LEU A 471 22.83 100.07 -5.83
N PHE A 472 22.56 100.21 -4.53
CA PHE A 472 22.06 101.46 -3.98
C PHE A 472 23.13 102.55 -4.02
N GLU A 473 24.38 102.23 -3.65
CA GLU A 473 25.54 103.11 -3.79
C GLU A 473 25.82 103.42 -5.25
N ARG A 474 25.73 102.44 -6.16
CA ARG A 474 25.89 102.63 -7.61
C ARG A 474 24.76 103.41 -8.25
N ASN A 475 23.52 103.32 -7.79
CA ASN A 475 22.44 104.19 -8.23
C ASN A 475 22.68 105.63 -7.75
N LYS A 476 23.15 105.81 -6.51
CA LYS A 476 23.57 107.12 -5.99
C LYS A 476 24.79 107.67 -6.72
N GLU A 477 25.74 106.81 -7.08
CA GLU A 477 26.89 107.14 -7.92
C GLU A 477 26.45 107.38 -9.37
N TYR A 478 25.46 106.68 -9.95
CA TYR A 478 24.93 106.97 -11.28
C TYR A 478 24.25 108.34 -11.33
N ASP A 479 23.52 108.69 -10.28
CA ASP A 479 22.98 110.04 -10.09
C ASP A 479 24.12 111.09 -10.00
N GLN A 480 25.33 110.69 -9.56
CA GLN A 480 26.54 111.52 -9.43
C GLN A 480 27.51 111.44 -10.65
N GLU A 481 27.52 110.35 -11.41
CA GLU A 481 28.36 110.00 -12.58
C GLU A 481 27.68 110.37 -13.90
N SER A 482 26.43 110.85 -13.87
CA SER A 482 25.92 111.72 -14.95
C SER A 482 26.85 112.93 -15.21
N VAL A 483 27.80 113.21 -14.29
CA VAL A 483 29.01 114.01 -14.49
C VAL A 483 30.27 113.18 -14.19
N GLY A 484 30.63 112.19 -15.01
CA GLY A 484 31.91 111.51 -14.74
C GLY A 484 32.26 110.35 -15.67
N ARG A 485 33.12 110.61 -16.65
CA ARG A 485 33.62 109.63 -17.61
C ARG A 485 34.70 108.74 -16.98
N VAL A 486 34.35 107.56 -16.44
CA VAL A 486 35.31 106.47 -16.10
C VAL A 486 34.79 105.08 -16.53
N GLY A 487 34.04 104.97 -17.63
CA GLY A 487 33.52 103.68 -18.12
C GLY A 487 34.53 102.78 -18.85
N GLY A 488 35.75 103.24 -19.09
CA GLY A 488 36.71 102.53 -19.97
C GLY A 488 37.60 101.49 -19.28
N GLN A 489 37.86 101.64 -17.98
CA GLN A 489 38.87 100.82 -17.27
C GLN A 489 38.25 99.70 -16.43
N THR A 490 37.03 99.90 -15.93
CA THR A 490 36.19 98.88 -15.26
C THR A 490 35.79 97.74 -16.20
N LEU A 491 35.43 98.05 -17.45
CA LEU A 491 35.06 97.03 -18.44
C LEU A 491 36.21 96.07 -18.79
N LEU A 492 37.47 96.52 -18.74
CA LEU A 492 38.64 95.67 -19.00
C LEU A 492 38.94 94.72 -17.83
N GLN A 493 38.72 95.17 -16.59
CA GLN A 493 38.87 94.34 -15.39
C GLN A 493 37.75 93.28 -15.31
N GLU A 494 36.51 93.67 -15.57
CA GLU A 494 35.36 92.75 -15.62
C GLU A 494 35.52 91.69 -16.71
N LEU A 495 36.05 92.06 -17.89
CA LEU A 495 36.39 91.11 -18.95
C LEU A 495 37.50 90.13 -18.55
N ALA A 496 38.46 90.55 -17.74
CA ALA A 496 39.52 89.68 -17.23
C ALA A 496 38.97 88.67 -16.20
N ASP A 497 38.10 89.13 -15.29
CA ASP A 497 37.49 88.29 -14.25
C ASP A 497 36.48 87.28 -14.86
N LEU A 498 35.67 87.70 -15.84
CA LEU A 498 34.79 86.80 -16.59
C LEU A 498 35.58 85.74 -17.36
N ARG A 499 36.74 86.09 -17.93
CA ARG A 499 37.65 85.11 -18.56
C ARG A 499 38.22 84.11 -17.56
N HIS A 500 38.54 84.55 -16.35
CA HIS A 500 39.04 83.68 -15.29
C HIS A 500 37.96 82.71 -14.80
N ILE A 501 36.75 83.21 -14.53
CA ILE A 501 35.60 82.39 -14.12
C ILE A 501 35.24 81.38 -15.21
N HIS A 502 35.18 81.80 -16.48
CA HIS A 502 34.95 80.91 -17.61
C HIS A 502 36.00 79.78 -17.69
N SER A 503 37.28 80.10 -17.46
CA SER A 503 38.35 79.11 -17.45
C SER A 503 38.22 78.11 -16.30
N LYS A 504 37.81 78.58 -15.12
CA LYS A 504 37.56 77.74 -13.94
C LYS A 504 36.34 76.82 -14.15
N LEU A 505 35.25 77.35 -14.69
CA LEU A 505 34.05 76.57 -15.00
C LEU A 505 34.31 75.53 -16.08
N LYS A 506 35.12 75.88 -17.10
CA LYS A 506 35.59 74.94 -18.13
C LYS A 506 36.42 73.79 -17.51
N LYS A 507 37.31 74.10 -16.55
CA LYS A 507 38.09 73.07 -15.85
C LYS A 507 37.18 72.15 -15.03
N GLN A 508 36.21 72.70 -14.29
CA GLN A 508 35.24 71.90 -13.54
C GLN A 508 34.37 71.03 -14.47
N PHE A 509 33.95 71.54 -15.62
CA PHE A 509 33.21 70.77 -16.60
C PHE A 509 34.06 69.62 -17.16
N GLN A 510 35.35 69.85 -17.43
CA GLN A 510 36.29 68.80 -17.86
C GLN A 510 36.49 67.74 -16.77
N GLU A 511 36.66 68.15 -15.52
CA GLU A 511 36.76 67.23 -14.36
C GLU A 511 35.47 66.39 -14.22
N LYS A 512 34.28 66.99 -14.32
CA LYS A 512 33.01 66.28 -14.27
C LYS A 512 32.79 65.34 -15.46
N THR A 513 33.25 65.74 -16.65
CA THR A 513 33.22 64.89 -17.84
C THR A 513 34.13 63.67 -17.64
N ALA A 514 35.31 63.85 -17.07
CA ALA A 514 36.21 62.75 -16.74
C ALA A 514 35.62 61.82 -15.67
N GLU A 515 35.06 62.37 -14.58
CA GLU A 515 34.36 61.58 -13.55
C GLU A 515 33.21 60.75 -14.12
N LEU A 516 32.38 61.35 -15.00
CA LEU A 516 31.30 60.64 -15.68
C LEU A 516 31.84 59.52 -16.56
N SER A 517 32.94 59.76 -17.29
CA SER A 517 33.58 58.71 -18.08
C SER A 517 34.09 57.53 -17.23
N HIS A 518 34.60 57.80 -16.02
CA HIS A 518 35.02 56.74 -15.09
C HIS A 518 33.82 55.99 -14.50
N ALA A 519 32.72 56.68 -14.19
CA ALA A 519 31.49 56.05 -13.76
C ALA A 519 30.90 55.16 -14.86
N ASN A 520 30.90 55.62 -16.12
CA ASN A 520 30.40 54.87 -17.26
C ASN A 520 31.17 53.56 -17.46
N ARG A 521 32.50 53.58 -17.37
CA ARG A 521 33.34 52.37 -17.46
C ARG A 521 33.02 51.34 -16.36
N ARG A 522 32.67 51.79 -15.14
CA ARG A 522 32.26 50.87 -14.06
C ARG A 522 30.91 50.22 -14.36
N VAL A 523 29.96 51.00 -14.88
CA VAL A 523 28.65 50.49 -15.32
C VAL A 523 28.84 49.46 -16.44
N GLU A 524 29.66 49.76 -17.45
CA GLU A 524 29.99 48.84 -18.54
C GLU A 524 30.60 47.52 -18.03
N SER A 525 31.48 47.59 -17.02
CA SER A 525 32.05 46.40 -16.36
C SER A 525 30.97 45.54 -15.68
N HIS A 526 30.09 46.16 -14.90
CA HIS A 526 28.99 45.44 -14.24
C HIS A 526 27.98 44.89 -15.26
N GLU A 527 27.71 45.60 -16.35
CA GLU A 527 26.88 45.08 -17.44
C GLU A 527 27.50 43.84 -18.11
N ALA A 528 28.82 43.81 -18.28
CA ALA A 528 29.52 42.64 -18.80
C ALA A 528 29.45 41.44 -17.83
N GLU A 529 29.61 41.68 -16.53
CA GLU A 529 29.44 40.65 -15.48
C GLU A 529 28.02 40.10 -15.45
N VAL A 530 27.01 40.97 -15.52
CA VAL A 530 25.59 40.56 -15.57
C VAL A 530 25.32 39.72 -16.82
N LYS A 531 25.87 40.09 -17.99
CA LYS A 531 25.75 39.27 -19.21
C LYS A 531 26.40 37.89 -19.04
N LYS A 532 27.58 37.82 -18.43
CA LYS A 532 28.25 36.54 -18.14
C LYS A 532 27.43 35.66 -17.18
N LEU A 533 26.87 36.25 -16.12
CA LEU A 533 26.00 35.55 -15.18
C LEU A 533 24.71 35.06 -15.85
N ARG A 534 24.10 35.86 -16.73
CA ARG A 534 22.93 35.43 -17.51
C ARG A 534 23.23 34.22 -18.39
N LEU A 535 24.35 34.22 -19.11
CA LEU A 535 24.78 33.07 -19.92
C LEU A 535 25.03 31.83 -19.05
N ARG A 536 25.67 31.97 -17.88
CA ARG A 536 25.86 30.83 -16.97
C ARG A 536 24.54 30.30 -16.41
N VAL A 537 23.56 31.18 -16.14
CA VAL A 537 22.21 30.77 -15.74
C VAL A 537 21.50 30.01 -16.86
N GLU A 538 21.63 30.46 -18.11
CA GLU A 538 21.07 29.75 -19.28
C GLU A 538 21.73 28.37 -19.48
N GLU A 539 23.04 28.27 -19.28
CA GLU A 539 23.77 27.00 -19.32
C GLU A 539 23.33 26.06 -18.19
N LEU A 540 23.24 26.54 -16.95
CA LEU A 540 22.75 25.76 -15.81
C LEU A 540 21.31 25.27 -16.01
N LYS A 541 20.45 26.07 -16.65
CA LYS A 541 19.09 25.65 -17.00
C LYS A 541 19.10 24.50 -18.01
N LYS A 542 20.03 24.54 -18.96
CA LYS A 542 20.20 23.46 -19.95
C LYS A 542 20.74 22.19 -19.28
N GLU A 543 21.75 22.31 -18.41
CA GLU A 543 22.28 21.20 -17.61
C GLU A 543 21.19 20.59 -16.72
N LEU A 544 20.34 21.41 -16.10
CA LEU A 544 19.21 20.96 -15.29
C LEU A 544 18.20 20.15 -16.13
N GLY A 545 17.79 20.65 -17.29
CA GLY A 545 16.87 19.92 -18.17
C GLY A 545 17.46 18.59 -18.65
N GLN A 546 18.76 18.52 -18.93
CA GLN A 546 19.43 17.27 -19.28
C GLN A 546 19.41 16.26 -18.13
N ALA A 547 19.66 16.71 -16.89
CA ALA A 547 19.60 15.84 -15.73
C ALA A 547 18.16 15.34 -15.44
N GLU A 548 17.14 16.17 -15.70
CA GLU A 548 15.74 15.77 -15.62
C GLU A 548 15.40 14.69 -16.68
N ASP A 549 15.85 14.88 -17.93
CA ASP A 549 15.66 13.89 -19.00
C ASP A 549 16.36 12.53 -18.68
N GLU A 550 17.57 12.57 -18.12
CA GLU A 550 18.30 11.37 -17.68
C GLU A 550 17.59 10.63 -16.53
N LEU A 551 16.99 11.38 -15.59
CA LEU A 551 16.19 10.80 -14.52
C LEU A 551 14.94 10.11 -15.07
N ASP A 552 14.24 10.74 -16.01
CA ASP A 552 13.08 10.15 -16.68
C ASP A 552 13.45 8.91 -17.49
N GLU A 553 14.61 8.90 -18.15
CA GLU A 553 15.14 7.72 -18.82
C GLU A 553 15.46 6.59 -17.83
N SER A 554 16.10 6.89 -16.70
CA SER A 554 16.34 5.91 -15.63
C SER A 554 15.04 5.33 -15.08
N HIS A 555 14.02 6.17 -14.80
CA HIS A 555 12.71 5.69 -14.36
C HIS A 555 12.04 4.81 -15.41
N ASN A 556 12.18 5.14 -16.70
CA ASN A 556 11.68 4.30 -17.79
C ASN A 556 12.41 2.95 -17.85
N GLN A 557 13.73 2.92 -17.64
CA GLN A 557 14.51 1.68 -17.55
C GLN A 557 14.04 0.83 -16.37
N THR A 558 13.85 1.43 -15.18
CA THR A 558 13.32 0.73 -13.99
C THR A 558 11.97 0.09 -14.29
N ARG A 559 11.04 0.83 -14.91
CA ARG A 559 9.72 0.28 -15.28
C ARG A 559 9.81 -0.86 -16.29
N LYS A 560 10.78 -0.83 -17.22
CA LYS A 560 11.01 -1.94 -18.17
C LYS A 560 11.57 -3.17 -17.45
N LEU A 561 12.55 -2.98 -16.56
CA LEU A 561 13.12 -4.04 -15.76
C LEU A 561 12.08 -4.67 -14.83
N GLN A 562 11.21 -3.87 -14.22
CA GLN A 562 10.12 -4.36 -13.39
C GLN A 562 9.18 -5.27 -14.18
N ARG A 563 8.69 -4.83 -15.35
CA ARG A 563 7.85 -5.69 -16.21
C ARG A 563 8.56 -6.98 -16.62
N SER A 564 9.85 -6.90 -16.96
CA SER A 564 10.64 -8.09 -17.29
C SER A 564 10.80 -9.03 -16.09
N LEU A 565 10.92 -8.49 -14.87
CA LEU A 565 10.98 -9.27 -13.65
C LEU A 565 9.63 -9.97 -13.41
N ASP A 566 8.53 -9.25 -13.52
CA ASP A 566 7.18 -9.79 -13.37
C ASP A 566 6.92 -10.91 -14.38
N GLU A 567 7.33 -10.74 -15.65
CA GLU A 567 7.26 -11.79 -16.68
C GLU A 567 8.11 -13.03 -16.33
N GLN A 568 9.30 -12.85 -15.73
CA GLN A 568 10.14 -13.97 -15.28
C GLN A 568 9.55 -14.68 -14.05
N VAL A 569 8.91 -13.92 -13.15
CA VAL A 569 8.18 -14.48 -12.01
C VAL A 569 7.01 -15.31 -12.52
N GLU A 570 6.20 -14.80 -13.43
CA GLU A 570 5.07 -15.53 -14.03
C GLU A 570 5.57 -16.80 -14.77
N GLN A 571 6.70 -16.74 -15.47
CA GLN A 571 7.31 -17.92 -16.08
C GLN A 571 7.74 -18.96 -15.03
N THR A 572 8.32 -18.51 -13.92
CA THR A 572 8.75 -19.37 -12.82
C THR A 572 7.56 -20.03 -12.14
N GLU A 573 6.50 -19.28 -11.85
CA GLU A 573 5.24 -19.79 -11.31
C GLU A 573 4.59 -20.80 -12.25
N ASN A 574 4.53 -20.51 -13.55
CA ASN A 574 4.02 -21.45 -14.55
C ASN A 574 4.83 -22.76 -14.60
N LEU A 575 6.15 -22.69 -14.52
CA LEU A 575 7.02 -23.87 -14.44
C LEU A 575 6.83 -24.62 -13.11
N GLN A 576 6.61 -23.91 -12.01
CA GLN A 576 6.34 -24.49 -10.70
C GLN A 576 5.01 -25.25 -10.70
N VAL A 577 3.95 -24.70 -11.29
CA VAL A 577 2.68 -25.39 -11.51
C VAL A 577 2.88 -26.63 -12.40
N GLN A 578 3.67 -26.54 -13.46
CA GLN A 578 4.00 -27.71 -14.29
C GLN A 578 4.74 -28.80 -13.50
N LEU A 579 5.70 -28.41 -12.65
CA LEU A 579 6.43 -29.32 -11.76
C LEU A 579 5.48 -29.98 -10.77
N GLU A 580 4.55 -29.23 -10.16
CA GLU A 580 3.52 -29.77 -9.28
C GLU A 580 2.59 -30.74 -10.01
N HIS A 581 2.23 -30.43 -11.26
CA HIS A 581 1.42 -31.31 -12.10
C HIS A 581 2.16 -32.60 -12.42
N LEU A 582 3.45 -32.53 -12.74
CA LEU A 582 4.31 -33.68 -12.99
C LEU A 582 4.53 -34.49 -11.71
N GLN A 583 4.78 -33.84 -10.56
CA GLN A 583 4.86 -34.51 -9.25
C GLN A 583 3.54 -35.18 -8.89
N SER A 584 2.40 -34.55 -9.19
CA SER A 584 1.07 -35.12 -8.97
C SER A 584 0.81 -36.32 -9.89
N ARG A 585 1.23 -36.26 -11.16
CA ARG A 585 1.19 -37.39 -12.09
C ARG A 585 2.12 -38.51 -11.65
N LEU A 586 3.32 -38.19 -11.18
CA LEU A 586 4.28 -39.16 -10.65
C LEU A 586 3.77 -39.82 -9.37
N ARG A 587 3.14 -39.07 -8.46
CA ARG A 587 2.45 -39.63 -7.28
C ARG A 587 1.31 -40.56 -7.70
N ARG A 588 0.50 -40.19 -8.70
CA ARG A 588 -0.54 -41.07 -9.26
C ARG A 588 0.03 -42.31 -9.95
N GLN A 589 1.18 -42.18 -10.60
CA GLN A 589 1.90 -43.30 -11.24
C GLN A 589 2.54 -44.24 -10.20
N GLN A 590 3.05 -43.70 -9.09
CA GLN A 590 3.52 -44.48 -7.93
C GLN A 590 2.35 -45.19 -7.21
N HIS A 591 1.13 -44.68 -7.32
CA HIS A 591 -0.06 -45.29 -6.74
C HIS A 591 -0.72 -46.38 -7.61
N ASN A 592 -0.23 -46.64 -8.83
CA ASN A 592 -0.67 -47.73 -9.70
C ASN A 592 0.50 -48.71 -9.97
N PRO A 593 0.49 -49.94 -9.43
CA PRO A 593 1.63 -50.85 -9.54
C PRO A 593 1.61 -51.54 -10.90
N GLY A 594 2.30 -50.95 -11.87
CA GLY A 594 2.50 -51.53 -13.19
C GLY A 594 3.87 -51.17 -13.75
N LEU A 595 4.84 -52.05 -13.50
CA LEU A 595 6.03 -52.30 -14.32
C LEU A 595 6.73 -51.07 -14.94
N PHE A 596 7.78 -50.57 -14.28
CA PHE A 596 9.15 -50.56 -14.83
C PHE A 596 10.10 -49.72 -13.95
N GLY A 597 11.34 -50.21 -13.82
CA GLY A 597 12.50 -49.32 -13.77
C GLY A 597 12.98 -48.86 -12.41
N LYS A 598 13.70 -49.75 -11.73
CA LYS A 598 14.70 -49.45 -10.69
C LYS A 598 15.63 -48.31 -11.13
N MET A 599 15.96 -47.37 -10.24
CA MET A 599 17.32 -47.16 -9.71
C MET A 599 17.41 -45.93 -8.79
N ARG A 600 17.98 -46.17 -7.59
CA ARG A 600 18.93 -45.36 -6.79
C ARG A 600 18.59 -43.91 -6.41
N THR A 601 19.02 -43.31 -5.28
CA THR A 601 19.62 -43.66 -3.98
C THR A 601 19.88 -42.30 -3.27
N ALA A 602 19.74 -42.25 -1.94
CA ALA A 602 20.29 -41.30 -0.93
C ALA A 602 19.89 -39.80 -0.99
N ARG A 603 19.43 -39.06 0.05
CA ARG A 603 19.55 -38.98 1.54
C ARG A 603 20.60 -37.96 2.03
N PHE A 604 20.12 -37.04 2.89
CA PHE A 604 20.79 -36.05 3.79
C PHE A 604 21.32 -34.74 3.17
N SER A 605 21.36 -33.58 3.84
CA SER A 605 20.74 -33.01 5.06
C SER A 605 21.08 -31.51 5.09
N ALA A 606 20.33 -30.78 5.91
CA ALA A 606 20.33 -29.34 6.19
C ALA A 606 21.68 -28.60 6.30
N GLU A 607 21.67 -27.32 5.91
CA GLU A 607 22.07 -26.23 6.80
C GLU A 607 21.36 -24.92 6.42
N ASN A 608 20.62 -24.35 7.38
CA ASN A 608 20.03 -23.03 7.32
C ASN A 608 21.13 -21.95 7.41
N GLN A 609 20.99 -20.87 6.66
CA GLN A 609 21.36 -19.55 7.14
C GLN A 609 20.15 -18.63 7.00
N ASP A 610 19.85 -17.98 8.13
CA ASP A 610 18.79 -17.03 8.40
C ASP A 610 18.78 -15.81 7.46
N GLY A 611 17.62 -15.14 7.39
CA GLY A 611 17.22 -14.16 6.37
C GLY A 611 17.78 -12.73 6.58
N PRO A 612 17.04 -11.62 6.34
CA PRO A 612 15.59 -11.46 6.12
C PRO A 612 15.20 -10.52 4.93
N ALA A 613 13.88 -10.33 4.83
CA ALA A 613 13.07 -9.58 3.87
C ALA A 613 13.46 -8.12 3.54
N SER A 614 12.90 -7.64 2.42
CA SER A 614 12.15 -6.37 2.38
C SER A 614 11.15 -6.39 1.22
N ASP A 615 9.87 -6.23 1.56
CA ASP A 615 8.84 -5.71 0.65
C ASP A 615 9.25 -4.35 0.08
N MET A 616 8.65 -3.98 -1.04
CA MET A 616 7.69 -2.85 -1.04
C MET A 616 6.51 -3.19 -1.95
N ASP A 617 5.34 -2.96 -1.37
CA ASP A 617 3.98 -3.13 -1.85
C ASP A 617 3.60 -2.22 -3.03
N GLU A 618 2.55 -2.66 -3.73
CA GLU A 618 1.32 -1.96 -4.15
C GLU A 618 1.41 -0.44 -4.45
N GLU A 619 0.77 0.10 -5.47
CA GLU A 619 -0.69 0.18 -5.61
C GLU A 619 -0.95 1.00 -6.91
N ASP A 620 -1.99 0.66 -7.67
CA ASP A 620 -2.85 1.65 -8.32
C ASP A 620 -4.10 0.94 -8.88
N GLU A 621 -5.13 0.87 -8.06
CA GLU A 621 -6.52 0.83 -8.52
C GLU A 621 -7.00 2.26 -8.79
N GLU A 622 -7.67 2.49 -9.93
CA GLU A 622 -8.62 3.61 -10.02
C GLU A 622 -9.92 3.24 -10.78
N LEU A 623 -10.95 2.96 -9.99
CA LEU A 623 -12.33 3.46 -10.04
C LEU A 623 -13.20 3.23 -11.29
N GLN A 624 -14.18 2.33 -11.13
CA GLN A 624 -15.48 2.43 -11.79
C GLN A 624 -16.46 3.26 -10.95
N LEU A 625 -16.83 4.42 -11.50
CA LEU A 625 -17.96 5.23 -11.07
C LEU A 625 -19.22 4.80 -11.83
N GLN A 626 -20.24 4.37 -11.09
CA GLN A 626 -21.59 4.21 -11.62
C GLN A 626 -22.60 4.80 -10.62
N ILE A 627 -23.37 5.78 -11.08
CA ILE A 627 -24.61 6.24 -10.44
C ILE A 627 -25.52 6.79 -11.54
N PRO A 628 -26.84 6.79 -11.32
CA PRO A 628 -27.80 5.71 -11.58
C PRO A 628 -28.36 5.70 -13.02
#